data_AF-A0A7J6RTH6-F1
#
_entry.id   AF-A0A7J6RTH6-F1
#
_cell.length_a   1.000
_cell.length_b   1.000
_cell.length_c   1.000
_cell.angle_alpha   90.00
_cell.angle_beta   90.00
_cell.angle_gamma   90.00
#
_symmetry.space_group_name_H-M   'P 1'
#
loop_
_entity.id
_entity.type
_entity.pdbx_description
1 polymer ?
#
loop_
_entity_poly.entity_id
_entity_poly.type
_entity_poly.pdbx_seq_one_letter_code
_entity_poly.pdbx_strand_id
1 'polypeptide(L)'
;DWLVLWLDCDREGEAIAYEVIQIAREANPRLDVYRANFSALTHADLTRACLNLARPNPHLAAAVDARQEIDLRIGASFTRYLTLRYKRKLPLLEGILSYGPCQFPTLGFVVQRWLRQRNFIREPFWTINCTICVPMRASGDDADQPLIKSDPEDGPTVEVKLHWGRNRLFDHLVTTILYDRCLQHVRE
;
A
#
# COMPACT_ATOMS: atom_id res chain seq x y z
N ASP A 1 -29.43 -24.17 30.81
CA ASP A 1 -28.53 -24.40 29.66
C ASP A 1 -27.71 -23.16 29.38
N TRP A 2 -26.50 -23.37 28.88
CA TRP A 2 -25.56 -22.31 28.52
C TRP A 2 -25.21 -22.42 27.03
N LEU A 3 -24.94 -21.28 26.40
CA LEU A 3 -24.42 -21.21 25.04
C LEU A 3 -23.09 -20.47 25.05
N VAL A 4 -22.05 -21.05 24.45
CA VAL A 4 -20.74 -20.41 24.32
C VAL A 4 -20.45 -20.17 22.84
N LEU A 5 -20.20 -18.91 22.49
CA LEU A 5 -19.99 -18.47 21.12
C LEU A 5 -18.48 -18.46 20.79
N TRP A 6 -18.10 -19.21 19.75
CA TRP A 6 -16.74 -19.42 19.27
C TRP A 6 -16.48 -18.83 17.87
N LEU A 7 -17.19 -17.75 17.54
CA LEU A 7 -17.02 -17.02 16.28
C LEU A 7 -15.67 -16.28 16.27
N ASP A 8 -15.20 -15.86 15.09
CA ASP A 8 -13.98 -15.08 14.97
C ASP A 8 -14.05 -13.76 15.78
N CYS A 9 -12.93 -13.36 16.37
CA CYS A 9 -12.88 -12.25 17.33
C CYS A 9 -12.69 -10.88 16.65
N ASP A 10 -13.59 -10.55 15.73
CA ASP A 10 -13.69 -9.23 15.11
C ASP A 10 -15.13 -8.67 15.19
N ARG A 11 -15.38 -7.53 14.55
CA ARG A 11 -16.69 -6.88 14.58
C ARG A 11 -17.77 -7.70 13.87
N GLU A 12 -17.44 -8.34 12.75
CA GLU A 12 -18.40 -9.14 11.97
C GLU A 12 -18.75 -10.42 12.72
N GLY A 13 -17.76 -11.07 13.35
CA GLY A 13 -17.99 -12.20 14.24
C GLY A 13 -18.87 -11.85 15.43
N GLU A 14 -18.76 -10.65 15.98
CA GLU A 14 -19.66 -10.18 17.05
C GLU A 14 -21.07 -9.85 16.54
N ALA A 15 -21.23 -9.35 15.33
CA ALA A 15 -22.55 -9.16 14.72
C ALA A 15 -23.27 -10.51 14.51
N ILE A 16 -22.56 -11.50 13.95
CA ILE A 16 -23.08 -12.87 13.77
C ILE A 16 -23.39 -13.49 15.15
N ALA A 17 -22.60 -13.20 16.18
CA ALA A 17 -22.87 -13.66 17.54
C ALA A 17 -24.27 -13.22 18.01
N TYR A 18 -24.65 -11.96 17.74
CA TYR A 18 -25.96 -11.45 18.11
C TYR A 18 -27.11 -12.02 17.27
N GLU A 19 -26.88 -12.33 15.99
CA GLU A 19 -27.86 -13.08 15.17
C GLU A 19 -28.13 -14.48 15.76
N VAL A 20 -27.07 -15.20 16.14
CA VAL A 20 -27.18 -16.52 16.78
C VAL A 20 -27.91 -16.42 18.12
N ILE A 21 -27.58 -15.41 18.94
CA ILE A 21 -28.23 -15.18 20.23
C ILE A 21 -29.72 -14.94 20.07
N GLN A 22 -30.11 -14.14 19.07
CA GLN A 22 -31.51 -13.84 18.82
C GLN A 22 -32.29 -15.12 18.54
N ILE A 23 -31.82 -15.93 17.60
CA ILE A 23 -32.45 -17.21 17.23
C ILE A 23 -32.47 -18.19 18.42
N ALA A 24 -31.37 -18.29 19.16
CA ALA A 24 -31.29 -19.20 20.30
C ALA A 24 -32.24 -18.80 21.46
N ARG A 25 -32.44 -17.49 21.66
CA ARG A 25 -33.36 -16.97 22.69
C ARG A 25 -34.82 -17.10 22.31
N GLU A 26 -35.16 -17.15 21.02
CA GLU A 26 -36.52 -17.51 20.58
C GLU A 26 -36.90 -18.92 21.05
N ALA A 27 -35.94 -19.85 21.06
CA ALA A 27 -36.13 -21.20 21.58
C ALA A 27 -36.05 -21.27 23.12
N ASN A 28 -35.10 -20.55 23.74
CA ASN A 28 -34.94 -20.50 25.20
C ASN A 28 -34.62 -19.08 25.70
N PRO A 29 -35.62 -18.32 26.19
CA PRO A 29 -35.41 -16.95 26.66
C PRO A 29 -34.50 -16.83 27.89
N ARG A 30 -34.28 -17.92 28.65
CA ARG A 30 -33.44 -17.94 29.86
C ARG A 30 -32.00 -18.42 29.59
N LEU A 31 -31.62 -18.55 28.31
CA LEU A 31 -30.31 -19.04 27.91
C LEU A 31 -29.20 -18.09 28.40
N ASP A 32 -28.25 -18.65 29.15
CA ASP A 32 -27.08 -17.92 29.62
C ASP A 32 -25.98 -17.96 28.55
N VAL A 33 -25.64 -16.80 27.98
CA VAL A 33 -24.77 -16.71 26.79
C VAL A 33 -23.40 -16.17 27.13
N TYR A 34 -22.36 -16.90 26.72
CA TYR A 34 -20.96 -16.54 26.87
C TYR A 34 -20.26 -16.40 25.52
N ARG A 35 -19.16 -15.67 25.52
CA ARG A 35 -18.29 -15.42 24.37
C ARG A 35 -16.88 -15.90 24.67
N ALA A 36 -16.36 -16.81 23.85
CA ALA A 36 -14.97 -17.23 23.94
C ALA A 36 -14.10 -16.30 23.09
N ASN A 37 -13.09 -15.66 23.70
CA ASN A 37 -12.18 -14.75 23.00
C ASN A 37 -10.83 -15.43 22.75
N PHE A 38 -10.45 -15.55 21.48
CA PHE A 38 -9.20 -16.15 21.03
C PHE A 38 -8.63 -15.36 19.85
N SER A 39 -7.33 -15.47 19.61
CA SER A 39 -6.64 -14.81 18.48
C SER A 39 -5.93 -15.81 17.56
N ALA A 40 -5.79 -17.07 17.99
CA ALA A 40 -5.24 -18.16 17.20
C ALA A 40 -5.86 -19.50 17.59
N LEU A 41 -5.91 -20.43 16.64
CA LEU A 41 -6.39 -21.81 16.86
C LEU A 41 -5.30 -22.70 17.47
N THR A 42 -4.66 -22.24 18.54
CA THR A 42 -3.63 -23.00 19.28
C THR A 42 -4.19 -23.56 20.58
N HIS A 43 -3.67 -24.71 21.02
CA HIS A 43 -4.15 -25.34 22.25
C HIS A 43 -4.08 -24.42 23.47
N ALA A 44 -3.00 -23.65 23.60
CA ALA A 44 -2.84 -22.70 24.71
C ALA A 44 -3.89 -21.58 24.67
N ASP A 45 -4.18 -21.03 23.49
CA ASP A 45 -5.13 -19.92 23.35
C ASP A 45 -6.58 -20.37 23.56
N LEU A 46 -6.96 -21.52 22.99
CA LEU A 46 -8.29 -22.10 23.18
C LEU A 46 -8.53 -22.50 24.64
N THR A 47 -7.55 -23.10 25.31
CA THR A 47 -7.64 -23.42 26.74
C THR A 47 -7.82 -22.15 27.57
N ARG A 48 -7.07 -21.09 27.28
CA ARG A 48 -7.24 -19.79 27.94
C ARG A 48 -8.63 -19.20 27.71
N ALA A 49 -9.16 -19.28 26.49
CA ALA A 49 -10.49 -18.79 26.15
C ALA A 49 -11.59 -19.55 26.92
N CYS A 50 -11.48 -20.88 27.03
CA CYS A 50 -12.40 -21.71 27.84
C CYS A 50 -12.40 -21.31 29.31
N LEU A 51 -11.24 -20.97 29.87
CA LEU A 51 -11.11 -20.61 31.28
C LEU A 51 -11.54 -19.16 31.57
N ASN A 52 -11.62 -18.31 30.54
CA ASN A 52 -11.89 -16.87 30.67
C ASN A 52 -13.03 -16.43 29.74
N LEU A 53 -14.17 -17.10 29.82
CA LEU A 53 -15.35 -16.74 29.04
C LEU A 53 -15.86 -15.34 29.40
N ALA A 54 -16.13 -14.54 28.37
CA ALA A 54 -16.65 -13.19 28.49
C ALA A 54 -18.16 -13.16 28.15
N ARG A 55 -18.75 -11.96 28.21
CA ARG A 55 -20.07 -11.68 27.63
C ARG A 55 -19.90 -11.11 26.22
N PRO A 56 -20.82 -11.43 25.29
CA PRO A 56 -20.83 -10.79 23.98
C PRO A 56 -21.02 -9.26 24.14
N ASN A 57 -20.40 -8.49 23.25
CA ASN A 57 -20.35 -7.04 23.28
C ASN A 57 -21.35 -6.43 22.27
N PRO A 58 -22.46 -5.84 22.74
CA PRO A 58 -23.51 -5.33 21.85
C PRO A 58 -23.05 -4.11 21.05
N HIS A 59 -22.05 -3.37 21.52
CA HIS A 59 -21.59 -2.16 20.84
C HIS A 59 -20.82 -2.47 19.56
N LEU A 60 -20.14 -3.61 19.49
CA LEU A 60 -19.45 -4.04 18.26
C LEU A 60 -20.45 -4.48 17.20
N ALA A 61 -21.46 -5.26 17.59
CA ALA A 61 -22.57 -5.64 16.71
C ALA A 61 -23.31 -4.39 16.19
N ALA A 62 -23.69 -3.48 17.08
CA ALA A 62 -24.37 -2.24 16.70
C ALA A 62 -23.54 -1.36 15.74
N ALA A 63 -22.21 -1.40 15.83
CA ALA A 63 -21.34 -0.70 14.88
C ALA A 63 -21.37 -1.32 13.48
N VAL A 64 -21.50 -2.64 13.37
CA VAL A 64 -21.70 -3.35 12.10
C VAL A 64 -23.07 -3.02 11.53
N ASP A 65 -24.13 -3.10 12.33
CA ASP A 65 -25.50 -2.78 11.92
C ASP A 65 -25.60 -1.35 11.37
N ALA A 66 -25.01 -0.38 12.09
CA ALA A 66 -24.96 1.00 11.65
C ALA A 66 -24.24 1.15 10.31
N ARG A 67 -23.10 0.47 10.12
CA ARG A 67 -22.35 0.48 8.86
C ARG A 67 -23.16 -0.12 7.71
N GLN A 68 -23.77 -1.29 7.93
CA GLN A 68 -24.62 -1.97 6.95
C GLN A 68 -25.80 -1.09 6.53
N GLU A 69 -26.47 -0.42 7.48
CA GLU A 69 -27.57 0.49 7.20
C GLU A 69 -27.13 1.70 6.37
N ILE A 70 -26.00 2.32 6.73
CA ILE A 70 -25.42 3.45 5.98
C ILE A 70 -25.08 3.03 4.55
N ASP A 71 -24.35 1.92 4.39
CA ASP A 71 -23.93 1.40 3.09
C ASP A 71 -25.14 1.05 2.21
N LEU A 72 -26.17 0.40 2.78
CA LEU A 72 -27.38 0.04 2.05
C LEU A 72 -28.20 1.28 1.66
N ARG A 73 -28.46 2.20 2.59
CA ARG A 73 -29.29 3.38 2.32
C ARG A 73 -28.65 4.28 1.30
N ILE A 74 -27.38 4.66 1.51
CA ILE A 74 -26.65 5.53 0.58
C ILE A 74 -26.45 4.80 -0.75
N GLY A 75 -25.95 3.57 -0.71
CA GLY A 75 -25.64 2.79 -1.92
C GLY A 75 -26.87 2.56 -2.79
N ALA A 76 -27.98 2.09 -2.22
CA ALA A 76 -29.21 1.86 -2.97
C ALA A 76 -29.82 3.15 -3.52
N SER A 77 -29.83 4.24 -2.74
CA SER A 77 -30.41 5.53 -3.16
C SER A 77 -29.67 6.10 -4.37
N PHE A 78 -28.34 6.23 -4.28
CA PHE A 78 -27.54 6.79 -5.35
C PHE A 78 -27.45 5.85 -6.55
N THR A 79 -27.31 4.53 -6.33
CA THR A 79 -27.28 3.55 -7.43
C THR A 79 -28.57 3.60 -8.24
N ARG A 80 -29.74 3.60 -7.59
CA ARG A 80 -31.03 3.68 -8.28
C ARG A 80 -31.18 5.00 -9.02
N TYR A 81 -30.86 6.12 -8.37
CA TYR A 81 -30.91 7.44 -8.99
C TYR A 81 -30.04 7.51 -10.25
N LEU A 82 -28.74 7.18 -10.14
CA LEU A 82 -27.79 7.24 -11.25
C LEU A 82 -28.19 6.30 -12.38
N THR A 83 -28.53 5.05 -12.05
CA THR A 83 -28.93 4.07 -13.06
C THR A 83 -30.17 4.54 -13.82
N LEU A 84 -31.26 4.91 -13.14
CA LEU A 84 -32.49 5.35 -13.82
C LEU A 84 -32.30 6.66 -14.58
N ARG A 85 -31.51 7.59 -14.05
CA ARG A 85 -31.24 8.90 -14.64
C ARG A 85 -30.47 8.81 -15.96
N TYR A 86 -29.49 7.91 -16.02
CA TYR A 86 -28.53 7.84 -17.12
C TYR A 86 -28.73 6.67 -18.07
N LYS A 87 -29.50 5.63 -17.69
CA LYS A 87 -29.81 4.48 -18.56
C LYS A 87 -30.38 4.88 -19.93
N ARG A 88 -31.22 5.93 -19.99
CA ARG A 88 -31.76 6.45 -21.27
C ARG A 88 -30.83 7.39 -22.01
N LYS A 89 -29.89 8.02 -21.30
CA LYS A 89 -28.98 9.03 -21.86
C LYS A 89 -27.68 8.41 -22.40
N LEU A 90 -27.29 7.27 -21.86
CA LEU A 90 -26.07 6.57 -22.20
C LEU A 90 -26.46 5.16 -22.69
N PRO A 91 -26.95 5.03 -23.94
CA PRO A 91 -27.42 3.75 -24.47
C PRO A 91 -26.31 2.68 -24.55
N LEU A 92 -25.04 3.11 -24.55
CA LEU A 92 -23.86 2.23 -24.52
C LEU A 92 -23.55 1.68 -23.11
N LEU A 93 -24.18 2.21 -22.05
CA LEU A 93 -24.02 1.74 -20.69
C LEU A 93 -24.98 0.58 -20.45
N GLU A 94 -24.58 -0.61 -20.89
CA GLU A 94 -25.26 -1.86 -20.55
C GLU A 94 -24.93 -2.21 -19.09
N GLY A 95 -25.76 -1.75 -18.14
CA GLY A 95 -25.63 -2.17 -16.75
C GLY A 95 -26.15 -1.21 -15.69
N ILE A 96 -25.80 -1.53 -14.44
CA ILE A 96 -26.11 -0.76 -13.24
C ILE A 96 -24.96 0.20 -12.97
N LEU A 97 -25.27 1.48 -12.76
CA LEU A 97 -24.32 2.48 -12.29
C LEU A 97 -24.33 2.45 -10.75
N SER A 98 -23.46 1.61 -10.17
CA SER A 98 -23.36 1.48 -8.72
C SER A 98 -22.64 2.65 -8.08
N TYR A 99 -23.10 3.01 -6.88
CA TYR A 99 -22.47 3.97 -6.00
C TYR A 99 -22.33 3.36 -4.62
N GLY A 100 -21.17 3.56 -4.00
CA GLY A 100 -20.94 3.20 -2.60
C GLY A 100 -20.09 4.28 -1.93
N PRO A 101 -20.37 4.63 -0.67
CA PRO A 101 -19.66 5.71 0.03
C PRO A 101 -18.15 5.48 0.14
N CYS A 102 -17.72 4.21 0.23
CA CYS A 102 -16.29 3.84 0.21
C CYS A 102 -15.78 3.49 -1.20
N GLN A 103 -16.62 2.88 -2.06
CA GLN A 103 -16.24 2.52 -3.44
C GLN A 103 -15.91 3.76 -4.29
N PHE A 104 -16.68 4.84 -4.14
CA PHE A 104 -16.52 6.06 -4.93
C PHE A 104 -15.16 6.76 -4.73
N PRO A 105 -14.72 7.10 -3.49
CA PRO A 105 -13.40 7.69 -3.27
C PRO A 105 -12.26 6.72 -3.63
N THR A 106 -12.46 5.41 -3.45
CA THR A 106 -11.48 4.38 -3.86
C THR A 106 -11.20 4.44 -5.36
N LEU A 107 -12.25 4.47 -6.19
CA LEU A 107 -12.11 4.69 -7.64
C LEU A 107 -11.50 6.07 -7.95
N GLY A 108 -11.85 7.08 -7.14
CA GLY A 108 -11.28 8.42 -7.22
C GLY A 108 -9.74 8.43 -7.21
N PHE A 109 -9.10 7.62 -6.36
CA PHE A 109 -7.63 7.53 -6.34
C PHE A 109 -7.05 7.00 -7.66
N VAL A 110 -7.69 5.98 -8.26
CA VAL A 110 -7.27 5.40 -9.54
C VAL A 110 -7.40 6.44 -10.65
N VAL A 111 -8.57 7.09 -10.74
CA VAL A 111 -8.84 8.14 -11.74
C VAL A 111 -7.89 9.33 -11.57
N GLN A 112 -7.63 9.76 -10.33
CA GLN A 112 -6.69 10.85 -10.04
C GLN A 112 -5.26 10.50 -10.48
N ARG A 113 -4.81 9.26 -10.25
CA ARG A 113 -3.49 8.80 -10.71
C ARG A 113 -3.40 8.76 -12.23
N TRP A 114 -4.47 8.31 -12.90
CA TRP A 114 -4.57 8.29 -14.35
C TRP A 114 -4.54 9.72 -14.94
N LEU A 115 -5.30 10.65 -14.38
CA LEU A 115 -5.30 12.06 -14.79
C LEU A 115 -3.91 12.69 -14.62
N ARG A 116 -3.23 12.42 -13.50
CA ARG A 116 -1.84 12.89 -13.28
C ARG A 116 -0.88 12.38 -14.35
N GLN A 117 -1.04 11.13 -14.80
CA GLN A 117 -0.22 10.58 -15.87
C GLN A 117 -0.57 11.17 -17.23
N ARG A 118 -1.87 11.28 -17.54
CA ARG A 118 -2.36 11.82 -18.82
C ARG A 118 -1.97 13.28 -19.01
N ASN A 119 -2.03 14.06 -17.93
CA ASN A 119 -1.72 15.49 -17.94
C ASN A 119 -0.26 15.78 -17.60
N PHE A 120 0.60 14.76 -17.53
CA PHE A 120 2.02 14.95 -17.25
C PHE A 120 2.71 15.59 -18.46
N ILE A 121 3.19 16.82 -18.29
CA ILE A 121 4.02 17.50 -19.29
C ILE A 121 5.47 17.11 -18.99
N ARG A 122 6.12 16.42 -19.93
CA ARG A 122 7.53 16.05 -19.82
C ARG A 122 8.38 17.31 -19.98
N GLU A 123 9.25 17.55 -19.02
CA GLU A 123 10.22 18.63 -19.07
C GLU A 123 11.62 18.06 -19.37
N PRO A 124 12.31 18.53 -20.43
CA PRO A 124 13.68 18.12 -20.68
C PRO A 124 14.58 18.59 -19.53
N PHE A 125 15.52 17.74 -19.15
CA PHE A 125 16.52 18.05 -18.14
C PHE A 125 17.88 17.52 -18.57
N TRP A 126 18.94 18.10 -18.01
CA TRP A 126 20.32 17.78 -18.31
C TRP A 126 21.07 17.45 -17.01
N THR A 127 22.00 16.52 -17.10
CA THR A 127 22.89 16.12 -16.00
C THR A 127 24.30 15.92 -16.54
N ILE A 128 25.30 16.12 -15.70
CA ILE A 128 26.71 15.91 -16.05
C ILE A 128 27.13 14.58 -15.46
N ASN A 129 27.36 13.59 -16.31
CA ASN A 129 27.91 12.30 -15.89
C ASN A 129 29.44 12.34 -16.04
N CYS A 130 30.15 11.90 -15.02
CA CYS A 130 31.60 11.74 -15.08
C CYS A 130 31.95 10.28 -14.75
N THR A 131 32.78 9.68 -15.58
CA THR A 131 33.29 8.33 -15.38
C THR A 131 34.79 8.42 -15.23
N ILE A 132 35.33 7.78 -14.19
CA ILE A 132 36.78 7.64 -13.99
C ILE A 132 37.17 6.16 -14.08
N CYS A 133 38.30 5.88 -14.72
CA CYS A 133 38.90 4.56 -14.74
C CYS A 133 40.03 4.53 -13.71
N VAL A 134 39.93 3.61 -12.75
CA VAL A 134 40.94 3.46 -11.69
C VAL A 134 41.62 2.09 -11.85
N PRO A 135 42.96 2.01 -11.83
CA PRO A 135 43.65 0.72 -11.87
C PRO A 135 43.30 -0.11 -10.63
N MET A 136 42.96 -1.38 -10.84
CA MET A 136 42.61 -2.29 -9.77
C MET A 136 43.88 -2.66 -8.99
N ARG A 137 43.95 -2.31 -7.69
CA ARG A 137 45.02 -2.82 -6.81
C ARG A 137 44.75 -4.28 -6.54
N ALA A 138 45.75 -5.13 -6.77
CA ALA A 138 45.70 -6.53 -6.35
C ALA A 138 45.51 -6.56 -4.82
N SER A 139 44.41 -7.16 -4.37
CA SER A 139 44.17 -7.46 -2.96
C SER A 139 45.20 -8.51 -2.52
N GLY A 140 46.20 -8.08 -1.75
CA GLY A 140 47.20 -8.92 -1.10
C GLY A 140 47.76 -8.20 0.14
N ASP A 141 47.77 -8.91 1.26
CA ASP A 141 48.07 -8.46 2.63
C ASP A 141 49.55 -8.09 2.89
N ASP A 142 50.24 -7.35 2.01
CA ASP A 142 51.63 -6.94 2.27
C ASP A 142 51.89 -5.48 1.88
N ALA A 143 51.94 -4.61 2.89
CA ALA A 143 52.08 -3.16 2.76
C ALA A 143 53.52 -2.67 2.50
N ASP A 144 54.52 -3.57 2.40
CA ASP A 144 55.96 -3.20 2.43
C ASP A 144 56.78 -3.75 1.25
N GLN A 145 56.30 -3.62 0.00
CA GLN A 145 57.17 -3.75 -1.18
C GLN A 145 56.94 -2.65 -2.23
N PRO A 146 58.03 -2.10 -2.82
CA PRO A 146 57.92 -1.05 -3.83
C PRO A 146 57.39 -1.63 -5.16
N LEU A 147 56.42 -0.92 -5.75
CA LEU A 147 55.79 -1.26 -7.02
C LEU A 147 56.84 -1.44 -8.13
N ILE A 148 56.87 -2.63 -8.73
CA ILE A 148 57.50 -2.86 -10.03
C ILE A 148 56.75 -1.99 -11.05
N LYS A 149 57.49 -1.13 -11.73
CA LYS A 149 57.05 -0.37 -12.89
C LYS A 149 56.71 -1.34 -14.02
N SER A 150 55.45 -1.72 -14.13
CA SER A 150 54.89 -2.20 -15.40
C SER A 150 54.16 -1.02 -16.03
N ASP A 151 54.37 -0.83 -17.33
CA ASP A 151 53.80 0.28 -18.10
C ASP A 151 52.29 0.45 -17.82
N PRO A 152 51.76 1.69 -17.78
CA PRO A 152 50.41 1.98 -17.28
C PRO A 152 49.26 1.44 -18.14
N GLU A 153 49.54 0.71 -19.23
CA GLU A 153 48.59 0.54 -20.33
C GLU A 153 47.81 -0.79 -20.37
N ASP A 154 48.12 -1.81 -19.54
CA ASP A 154 47.50 -3.15 -19.71
C ASP A 154 46.96 -3.83 -18.43
N GLY A 155 46.79 -3.09 -17.32
CA GLY A 155 46.20 -3.62 -16.08
C GLY A 155 44.65 -3.60 -16.09
N PRO A 156 43.95 -4.50 -15.36
CA PRO A 156 42.50 -4.42 -15.23
C PRO A 156 42.11 -3.10 -14.55
N THR A 157 41.30 -2.30 -15.23
CA THR A 157 40.74 -1.04 -14.71
C THR A 157 39.30 -1.24 -14.25
N VAL A 158 38.92 -0.50 -13.21
CA VAL A 158 37.54 -0.43 -12.72
C VAL A 158 36.94 0.90 -13.14
N GLU A 159 35.77 0.85 -13.77
CA GLU A 159 34.97 2.02 -14.12
C GLU A 159 34.16 2.49 -12.90
N VAL A 160 34.40 3.71 -12.45
CA VAL A 160 33.63 4.35 -11.37
C VAL A 160 32.80 5.49 -11.95
N LYS A 161 31.48 5.39 -11.84
CA LYS A 161 30.53 6.42 -12.28
C LYS A 161 30.26 7.39 -11.14
N LEU A 162 30.61 8.65 -11.33
CA LEU A 162 30.37 9.72 -10.38
C LEU A 162 28.99 10.34 -10.64
N HIS A 163 28.19 10.45 -9.58
CA HIS A 163 26.91 11.15 -9.64
C HIS A 163 27.11 12.65 -9.38
N TRP A 164 26.53 13.49 -10.23
CA TRP A 164 26.60 14.93 -10.06
C TRP A 164 25.87 15.38 -8.79
N GLY A 165 26.54 16.13 -7.92
CA GLY A 165 25.94 16.62 -6.67
C GLY A 165 24.70 17.51 -6.86
N ARG A 166 24.48 18.06 -8.06
CA ARG A 166 23.27 18.83 -8.41
C ARG A 166 22.13 17.98 -8.97
N ASN A 167 22.33 16.67 -9.15
CA ASN A 167 21.40 15.72 -9.77
C ASN A 167 21.07 16.06 -11.24
N ARG A 168 20.26 17.10 -11.49
CA ARG A 168 19.87 17.58 -12.83
C ARG A 168 19.50 19.06 -12.82
N LEU A 169 19.59 19.71 -13.97
CA LEU A 169 19.07 21.05 -14.23
C LEU A 169 18.07 21.02 -15.40
N PHE A 170 17.12 21.95 -15.40
CA PHE A 170 16.12 22.13 -16.47
C PHE A 170 16.47 23.25 -17.44
N ASP A 171 17.70 23.79 -17.34
CA ASP A 171 18.23 24.81 -18.23
C ASP A 171 19.46 24.25 -18.96
N HIS A 172 19.38 24.20 -20.29
CA HIS A 172 20.46 23.69 -21.13
C HIS A 172 21.70 24.56 -21.04
N LEU A 173 21.56 25.89 -21.15
CA LEU A 173 22.68 26.84 -21.20
C LEU A 173 23.49 26.81 -19.90
N VAL A 174 22.81 26.84 -18.76
CA VAL A 174 23.46 26.74 -17.44
C VAL A 174 24.21 25.42 -17.32
N THR A 175 23.62 24.31 -17.78
CA THR A 175 24.28 23.00 -17.72
C THR A 175 25.51 22.95 -18.63
N THR A 176 25.44 23.51 -19.84
CA THR A 176 26.57 23.60 -20.77
C THR A 176 27.72 24.43 -20.18
N ILE A 177 27.44 25.57 -19.55
CA ILE A 177 28.48 26.40 -18.90
C ILE A 177 29.18 25.63 -17.78
N LEU A 178 28.43 24.88 -16.96
CA LEU A 178 29.01 24.06 -15.89
C LEU A 178 29.82 22.90 -16.45
N TYR A 179 29.36 22.28 -17.54
CA TYR A 179 30.08 21.22 -18.23
C TYR A 179 31.42 21.72 -18.81
N ASP A 180 31.42 22.88 -19.48
CA ASP A 180 32.64 23.49 -20.01
C ASP A 180 33.65 23.81 -18.91
N ARG A 181 33.20 24.30 -17.75
CA ARG A 181 34.06 24.51 -16.59
C ARG A 181 34.68 23.21 -16.07
N CYS A 182 33.92 22.12 -16.06
CA CYS A 182 34.46 20.80 -15.70
C CYS A 182 35.54 20.35 -16.71
N LEU A 183 35.34 20.55 -18.01
CA LEU A 183 36.33 20.20 -19.03
C LEU A 183 37.60 21.04 -18.95
N GLN A 184 37.49 22.33 -18.62
CA GLN A 184 38.65 23.21 -18.46
C GLN A 184 39.56 22.71 -17.33
N HIS A 185 38.99 22.33 -16.18
CA HIS A 185 39.76 21.81 -15.04
C HIS A 185 40.29 20.38 -15.21
N VAL A 186 39.87 19.64 -16.24
CA VAL A 186 40.45 18.31 -16.56
C VAL A 186 41.68 18.44 -17.48
N ARG A 187 41.81 19.57 -18.18
CA ARG A 187 42.90 19.83 -19.12
C ARG A 187 44.11 20.53 -18.49
N GLU A 188 43.96 21.02 -17.26
CA GLU A 188 45.03 21.57 -16.40
C GLU A 188 45.57 20.49 -15.47
#